data_AF-A0A1G0I9G1-F1
#
_entry.id   AF-A0A1G0I9G1-F1
#
_cell.length_a   1.000
_cell.length_b   1.000
_cell.length_c   1.000
_cell.angle_alpha   90.00
_cell.angle_beta   90.00
_cell.angle_gamma   90.00
#
_symmetry.space_group_name_H-M   'P 1'
#
loop_
_entity.id
_entity.type
_entity.pdbx_description
1 polymer ?
#
loop_
_entity_poly.entity_id
_entity_poly.type
_entity_poly.pdbx_seq_one_letter_code
_entity_poly.pdbx_strand_id
1 'polypeptide(L)' 'MIPTTFRAVLSPCTGVCSLDEQGLCLGCHRSAAEIASWLHLDDEQRLHLIETVLPKREAERA' A
#
# COMPACT_ATOMS: atom_id res chain seq x y z
N MET A 1 -3.14 28.57 -11.90
CA MET A 1 -3.22 28.09 -10.51
C MET A 1 -4.32 27.03 -10.47
N ILE A 2 -3.98 25.76 -10.65
CA ILE A 2 -4.96 24.65 -10.68
C ILE A 2 -5.07 24.13 -9.24
N PRO A 3 -6.21 24.22 -8.55
CA PRO A 3 -6.39 23.54 -7.28
C PRO A 3 -6.57 22.05 -7.59
N THR A 4 -5.48 21.30 -7.60
CA THR A 4 -5.51 19.85 -7.73
C THR A 4 -5.90 19.25 -6.37
N THR A 5 -7.12 19.50 -5.93
CA THR A 5 -7.72 18.70 -4.86
C THR A 5 -8.23 17.40 -5.48
N PHE A 6 -7.32 16.65 -6.08
CA PHE A 6 -7.52 15.23 -6.33
C PHE A 6 -7.15 14.57 -5.00
N ARG A 7 -8.15 14.15 -4.22
CA ARG A 7 -7.93 13.20 -3.12
C ARG A 7 -7.63 11.83 -3.73
N ALA A 8 -6.53 11.73 -4.48
CA ALA A 8 -5.96 10.44 -4.80
C ALA A 8 -5.52 9.85 -3.47
N VAL A 9 -6.03 8.68 -3.10
CA VAL A 9 -5.44 7.92 -1.99
C VAL A 9 -3.99 7.66 -2.38
N LEU A 10 -3.07 8.37 -1.71
CA LEU A 10 -1.65 8.32 -2.01
C LEU A 10 -1.16 6.89 -1.76
N SER A 11 -0.39 6.37 -2.70
CA SER A 11 0.22 5.06 -2.54
C SER A 11 1.17 5.10 -1.33
N PRO A 12 1.11 4.13 -0.40
CA PRO A 12 2.04 4.04 0.73
C PRO A 12 3.43 3.53 0.31
N CYS A 13 3.77 3.66 -0.98
CA CYS A 13 5.03 3.17 -1.53
C CYS A 13 6.18 4.10 -1.13
N THR A 14 7.19 3.55 -0.46
CA THR A 14 8.41 4.27 -0.06
C THR A 14 9.50 4.25 -1.14
N GLY A 15 9.20 3.71 -2.33
CA GLY A 15 10.16 3.51 -3.41
C GLY A 15 11.08 2.29 -3.24
N VAL A 16 10.93 1.55 -2.14
CA VAL A 16 11.59 0.26 -1.92
C VAL A 16 10.73 -0.85 -2.50
N CYS A 17 11.25 -1.59 -3.48
CA CYS A 17 10.58 -2.75 -4.07
C CYS A 17 11.41 -4.01 -3.79
N SER A 18 11.43 -4.43 -2.53
CA SER A 18 12.10 -5.65 -2.09
C SER A 18 11.10 -6.46 -1.29
N LEU A 19 10.85 -7.70 -1.71
CA LEU A 19 9.94 -8.62 -1.03
C LEU A 19 10.72 -9.47 -0.04
N ASP A 20 10.11 -9.85 1.08
CA ASP A 20 10.64 -10.85 1.99
C ASP A 20 10.29 -12.29 1.58
N GLU A 21 10.67 -13.23 2.44
CA GLU A 21 10.35 -14.66 2.30
C GLU A 21 8.84 -14.95 2.34
N GLN A 22 8.03 -14.04 2.89
CA GLN A 22 6.57 -14.14 2.95
C GLN A 22 5.88 -13.48 1.73
N GLY A 23 6.65 -12.87 0.83
CA GLY A 23 6.14 -12.19 -0.36
C GLY A 23 5.56 -10.80 -0.09
N LEU A 24 5.95 -10.16 1.01
CA LEU A 24 5.57 -8.80 1.41
C LEU A 24 6.72 -7.81 1.20
N CYS A 25 6.39 -6.61 0.73
CA CYS A 25 7.36 -5.54 0.54
C CYS A 25 7.96 -5.07 1.87
N LEU A 26 9.29 -5.04 1.96
CA LEU A 26 10.05 -4.57 3.12
C LEU A 26 9.77 -3.11 3.48
N GLY A 27 9.32 -2.30 2.52
CA GLY A 27 9.08 -0.87 2.71
C GLY A 27 7.62 -0.52 2.99
N CYS A 28 6.69 -1.09 2.23
CA CYS A 28 5.26 -0.74 2.32
C CYS A 28 4.38 -1.89 2.82
N HIS A 29 4.95 -3.06 3.13
CA HIS A 29 4.23 -4.23 3.66
C HIS A 29 3.09 -4.76 2.76
N ARG A 30 3.06 -4.35 1.50
CA ARG A 30 2.13 -4.83 0.47
C ARG A 30 2.68 -6.07 -0.21
N SER A 31 1.80 -6.99 -0.57
CA SER A 31 2.17 -8.12 -1.40
C SER A 31 2.35 -7.71 -2.86
N ALA A 32 3.08 -8.51 -3.64
CA ALA A 32 3.23 -8.30 -5.08
C ALA A 32 1.87 -8.23 -5.81
N ALA A 33 0.91 -9.07 -5.39
CA ALA A 33 -0.44 -9.09 -5.96
C ALA A 33 -1.19 -7.79 -5.68
N GLU A 34 -1.11 -7.27 -4.46
CA GLU A 34 -1.74 -5.98 -4.12
C GLU A 34 -1.10 -4.84 -4.90
N ILE A 35 0.23 -4.82 -5.02
CA ILE A 35 0.95 -3.80 -5.80
C ILE A 35 0.46 -3.81 -7.25
N ALA A 36 0.37 -4.99 -7.87
CA ALA A 36 -0.15 -5.15 -9.23
C ALA A 36 -1.61 -4.70 -9.36
N SER A 37 -2.45 -5.03 -8.38
CA SER A 37 -3.88 -4.66 -8.39
C SER A 37 -4.18 -3.24 -7.91
N TRP A 38 -3.19 -2.46 -7.44
CA TRP A 38 -3.42 -1.15 -6.80
C TRP A 38 -4.22 -0.17 -7.68
N LEU A 39 -3.93 -0.15 -8.97
CA LEU A 39 -4.63 0.70 -9.95
C LEU A 39 -6.09 0.28 -10.15
N HIS A 40 -6.43 -0.97 -9.82
CA HIS A 40 -7.77 -1.53 -9.93
C HIS A 40 -8.57 -1.50 -8.63
N LEU A 41 -7.93 -1.14 -7.50
CA LEU A 41 -8.61 -1.00 -6.22
C LEU A 41 -9.34 0.34 -6.14
N ASP A 42 -10.54 0.32 -5.56
CA ASP A 42 -11.30 1.52 -5.23
C ASP A 42 -10.68 2.24 -4.03
N ASP A 43 -10.98 3.53 -3.87
CA ASP A 43 -10.40 4.35 -2.79
C ASP A 43 -10.71 3.81 -1.38
N GLU A 44 -11.89 3.19 -1.17
CA GLU A 44 -12.24 2.53 0.09
C GLU A 44 -11.34 1.32 0.36
N GLN A 45 -11.07 0.49 -0.67
CA GLN A 45 -10.18 -0.66 -0.54
C GLN A 45 -8.73 -0.22 -0.29
N ARG A 46 -8.30 0.85 -0.96
CA ARG A 46 -6.96 1.44 -0.75
C ARG A 46 -6.82 1.97 0.67
N LEU A 47 -7.81 2.69 1.18
CA LEU A 47 -7.85 3.19 2.56
C LEU A 47 -7.83 2.04 3.56
N HIS A 48 -8.66 1.02 3.37
CA HIS A 48 -8.68 -0.15 4.24
C HIS A 48 -7.32 -0.86 4.29
N LEU A 49 -6.67 -1.02 3.13
CA LEU A 49 -5.31 -1.57 3.08
C LEU A 49 -4.36 -0.72 3.93
N ILE A 50 -4.28 0.59 3.66
CA ILE A 50 -3.36 1.51 4.33
C ILE A 50 -3.61 1.57 5.85
N GLU A 51 -4.85 1.70 6.28
CA GLU A 51 -5.19 1.99 7.67
C GLU A 51 -5.33 0.74 8.53
N THR A 52 -5.66 -0.42 7.94
CA THR A 52 -5.94 -1.64 8.69
C THR A 52 -4.94 -2.76 8.37
N VAL A 53 -4.70 -3.04 7.09
CA VAL A 53 -3.97 -4.26 6.69
C VAL A 53 -2.46 -4.08 6.83
N LEU A 54 -1.90 -2.98 6.31
CA LEU A 54 -0.47 -2.70 6.38
C LEU A 54 0.08 -2.58 7.81
N PRO A 55 -0.52 -1.79 8.71
CA PRO A 55 -0.04 -1.70 10.09
C PRO A 55 -0.15 -3.04 10.83
N LYS A 56 -1.16 -3.86 10.52
CA LYS A 56 -1.27 -5.21 11.08
C LYS A 56 -0.11 -6.10 10.64
N ARG A 57 0.25 -6.09 9.35
CA ARG A 57 1.37 -6.88 8.82
C ARG A 57 2.73 -6.39 9.32
N GLU A 58 2.87 -5.09 9.51
CA GLU A 58 4.05 -4.51 10.16
C GLU A 58 4.18 -5.03 11.60
N ALA A 59 3.09 -5.03 12.36
CA ALA A 59 3.06 -5.55 13.72
C ALA A 59 3.29 -7.07 13.81
N GLU A 60 2.82 -7.86 12.83
CA GLU A 60 3.05 -9.31 12.77
C GLU A 60 4.50 -9.69 12.39
N ARG A 61 5.24 -8.76 11.79
CA ARG A 61 6.65 -8.94 11.41
C ARG A 61 7.63 -8.58 12.53
N ALA A 62 7.26 -7.63 13.40
CA ALA A 62 8.09 -7.16 14.51
C ALA A 62 8.23 -8.23 15.61
#